data_AF-A0A6I4MS72-F1
#
_entry.id   AF-A0A6I4MS72-F1
#
_cell.length_a   1.000
_cell.length_b   1.000
_cell.length_c   1.000
_cell.angle_alpha   90.00
_cell.angle_beta   90.00
_cell.angle_gamma   90.00
#
_symmetry.space_group_name_H-M   'P 1'
#
loop_
_entity.id
_entity.type
_entity.pdbx_description
1 polymer ?
#
loop_
_entity_poly.entity_id
_entity_poly.type
_entity_poly.pdbx_seq_one_letter_code
_entity_poly.pdbx_strand_id
1 'polypeptide(L)' 'MAEAALVAAEYGGTVPKLLAAHGYGPDKSVTEAAVTGGGWIRCSVEGCSYVGAEVSVRNHESRPHKEK' A
#
# COMPACT_ATOMS: atom_id res chain seq x y z
N MET A 1 -3.76 -6.44 17.04
CA MET A 1 -2.68 -6.29 18.05
C MET A 1 -1.54 -7.29 17.84
N ALA A 2 -1.81 -8.49 17.32
CA ALA A 2 -0.77 -9.48 17.04
C ALA A 2 0.21 -9.01 15.95
N GLU A 3 -0.26 -8.37 14.87
CA GLU A 3 0.64 -7.97 13.77
C GLU A 3 1.63 -6.89 14.19
N ALA A 4 1.20 -5.91 14.97
CA ALA A 4 2.09 -4.86 15.47
C ALA A 4 3.17 -5.43 16.40
N ALA A 5 2.82 -6.39 17.26
CA ALA A 5 3.77 -7.07 18.13
C ALA A 5 4.77 -7.93 17.33
N LEU A 6 4.32 -8.62 16.29
CA LEU A 6 5.18 -9.34 15.36
C LEU A 6 6.17 -8.40 14.65
N VAL A 7 5.66 -7.27 14.12
CA VAL A 7 6.50 -6.26 13.45
C VAL A 7 7.57 -5.71 14.39
N ALA A 8 7.20 -5.46 15.66
CA ALA A 8 8.13 -5.04 16.70
C ALA A 8 9.20 -6.10 17.00
N ALA A 9 8.80 -7.36 17.21
CA ALA A 9 9.69 -8.43 17.63
C ALA A 9 10.65 -8.90 16.53
N GLU A 10 10.16 -9.07 15.30
CA GLU A 10 10.95 -9.67 14.21
C GLU A 10 11.62 -8.62 13.30
N TYR A 11 11.00 -7.45 13.16
CA TYR A 11 11.44 -6.45 12.18
C TYR A 11 11.82 -5.12 12.83
N GLY A 12 12.01 -5.12 14.15
CA GLY A 12 12.41 -3.95 14.94
C GLY A 12 11.42 -2.80 14.87
N GLY A 13 10.13 -3.10 14.65
CA GLY A 13 9.07 -2.10 14.55
C GLY A 13 9.02 -1.38 13.20
N THR A 14 9.75 -1.86 12.20
CA THR A 14 9.88 -1.16 10.91
C THR A 14 9.19 -1.92 9.78
N VAL A 15 8.18 -1.30 9.18
CA VAL A 15 7.52 -1.83 7.97
C VAL A 15 8.50 -2.00 6.80
N PRO A 16 9.48 -1.10 6.56
CA PRO A 16 10.46 -1.33 5.49
C PRO A 16 11.28 -2.62 5.67
N LYS A 17 11.71 -2.99 6.89
CA LYS A 17 12.42 -4.25 7.10
C LYS A 17 11.52 -5.46 6.92
N LEU A 18 10.25 -5.39 7.34
CA LEU A 18 9.26 -6.41 7.03
C LEU A 18 9.14 -6.60 5.52
N LEU A 19 8.93 -5.53 4.75
CA LEU A 19 8.78 -5.60 3.30
C LEU A 19 10.03 -6.19 2.63
N ALA A 20 11.22 -5.73 3.04
CA ALA A 20 12.48 -6.24 2.52
C ALA A 20 12.68 -7.74 2.81
N ALA A 21 12.33 -8.20 4.02
CA ALA A 21 12.39 -9.61 4.39
C ALA A 21 11.44 -10.49 3.55
N HIS A 22 10.34 -9.92 3.07
CA HIS A 22 9.39 -10.57 2.15
C HIS A 22 9.73 -10.34 0.66
N GLY A 23 10.94 -9.82 0.40
CA GLY A 23 11.51 -9.65 -0.93
C GLY A 23 11.01 -8.44 -1.71
N TYR A 24 10.29 -7.51 -1.08
CA TYR A 24 9.91 -6.25 -1.70
C TYR A 24 11.03 -5.22 -1.60
N GLY A 25 11.15 -4.38 -2.61
CA GLY A 25 12.24 -3.40 -2.72
C GLY A 25 12.14 -2.57 -4.00
N PRO A 26 13.21 -1.85 -4.38
CA PRO A 26 13.24 -1.02 -5.58
C PRO A 26 12.84 -1.77 -6.86
N ASP A 27 13.23 -3.04 -6.97
CA ASP A 27 12.94 -3.89 -8.13
C ASP A 27 11.63 -4.68 -8.01
N LYS A 28 11.01 -4.70 -6.82
CA LYS A 28 9.77 -5.43 -6.54
C LYS A 28 8.83 -4.60 -5.68
N SER A 29 7.92 -3.88 -6.34
CA SER A 29 6.95 -3.01 -5.68
C SER A 29 5.88 -3.82 -4.92
N VAL A 30 5.71 -3.52 -3.63
CA VAL A 30 4.61 -4.05 -2.81
C VAL A 30 3.25 -3.55 -3.29
N THR A 31 3.19 -2.31 -3.78
CA THR A 31 1.94 -1.70 -4.26
C THR A 31 1.45 -2.37 -5.53
N GLU A 32 2.36 -2.63 -6.47
CA GLU A 32 2.04 -3.34 -7.72
C GLU A 32 1.63 -4.79 -7.44
N ALA A 33 2.30 -5.45 -6.50
CA ALA A 33 1.94 -6.80 -6.07
C ALA A 33 0.55 -6.83 -5.42
N ALA A 34 0.22 -5.85 -4.58
CA ALA A 34 -1.09 -5.75 -3.93
C ALA A 34 -2.23 -5.51 -4.92
N VAL A 35 -1.99 -4.71 -5.97
CA VAL A 35 -2.97 -4.49 -7.05
C VAL A 35 -3.14 -5.76 -7.89
N THR A 36 -2.03 -6.37 -8.31
CA THR A 36 -2.06 -7.59 -9.14
C THR A 36 -2.71 -8.76 -8.40
N GLY A 37 -2.49 -8.85 -7.08
CA GLY A 37 -3.13 -9.84 -6.21
C GLY A 37 -4.60 -9.58 -5.90
N GLY A 38 -5.20 -8.49 -6.42
CA GLY A 38 -6.61 -8.14 -6.22
C GLY A 38 -6.95 -7.61 -4.83
N GLY A 39 -5.96 -7.38 -3.96
CA GLY A 39 -6.20 -6.84 -2.62
C GLY A 39 -6.42 -5.33 -2.62
N TRP A 40 -5.74 -4.62 -3.52
CA TRP A 40 -5.83 -3.16 -3.68
C TRP A 40 -6.31 -2.77 -5.09
N ILE A 41 -6.89 -1.57 -5.20
CA ILE A 41 -7.29 -0.96 -6.46
C ILE A 41 -6.58 0.39 -6.65
N ARG A 42 -6.49 0.84 -7.91
CA ARG A 42 -6.03 2.19 -8.25
C ARG A 42 -7.21 3.15 -8.25
N CYS A 43 -6.95 4.42 -7.96
CA CYS A 43 -7.91 5.49 -8.21
C CYS A 43 -8.31 5.50 -9.70
N SER A 44 -9.61 5.71 -9.97
CA SER A 44 -10.17 5.76 -11.32
C SER A 44 -9.85 7.08 -12.06
N VAL A 45 -9.43 8.13 -11.35
CA VAL A 45 -9.12 9.43 -11.95
C VAL A 45 -7.75 9.41 -12.63
N GLU A 46 -7.73 9.78 -13.91
CA GLU A 46 -6.52 9.85 -14.72
C GLU A 46 -5.50 10.83 -14.11
N GLY A 47 -4.22 10.44 -14.09
CA GLY A 47 -3.13 11.23 -13.49
C GLY A 47 -3.03 11.12 -11.96
N CYS A 48 -3.99 10.47 -11.29
CA CYS A 48 -3.88 10.16 -9.86
C CYS A 48 -3.09 8.86 -9.64
N SER A 49 -2.07 8.92 -8.77
CA SER A 49 -1.25 7.76 -8.41
C SER A 49 -1.66 7.10 -7.10
N TYR A 50 -2.85 7.40 -6.57
CA TYR A 50 -3.33 6.81 -5.31
C TYR A 50 -3.75 5.35 -5.52
N VAL A 51 -3.32 4.49 -4.59
CA VAL A 51 -3.60 3.05 -4.58
C VAL A 51 -3.87 2.61 -3.15
N GLY A 52 -4.84 1.72 -2.96
CA GLY A 52 -5.14 1.17 -1.63
C GLY A 52 -6.29 0.18 -1.65
N ALA A 53 -6.76 -0.21 -0.47
CA ALA A 53 -7.99 -0.98 -0.33
C ALA A 53 -9.20 -0.20 -0.90
N GLU A 54 -10.22 -0.91 -1.35
CA GLU A 54 -11.40 -0.32 -2.01
C GLU A 54 -12.03 0.83 -1.21
N VAL A 55 -12.23 0.64 0.10
CA VAL A 55 -12.80 1.68 0.99
C VAL A 55 -11.91 2.93 1.04
N SER A 56 -10.59 2.75 1.08
CA SER A 56 -9.64 3.86 1.08
C SER A 56 -9.66 4.63 -0.24
N VAL A 57 -9.75 3.92 -1.36
CA VAL A 57 -9.83 4.52 -2.70
C VAL A 57 -11.15 5.27 -2.88
N ARG A 58 -12.28 4.68 -2.47
CA ARG A 58 -13.58 5.36 -2.52
C ARG A 58 -13.60 6.63 -1.68
N ASN A 59 -13.02 6.59 -0.48
CA ASN A 59 -12.89 7.76 0.38
C ASN A 59 -11.96 8.81 -0.25
N HIS A 60 -10.88 8.39 -0.90
CA HIS A 60 -10.01 9.28 -1.66
C HIS A 60 -10.75 9.95 -2.83
N GLU A 61 -11.50 9.19 -3.62
CA GLU A 61 -12.26 9.67 -4.78
C GLU A 61 -13.41 10.62 -4.43
N SER A 62 -13.97 10.50 -3.22
CA SER A 62 -14.97 11.46 -2.73
C SER A 62 -14.42 12.87 -2.49
N ARG A 63 -13.09 13.03 -2.50
CA ARG A 63 -12.42 14.33 -2.33
C ARG A 63 -12.00 14.87 -3.70
N PRO A 64 -12.05 16.20 -3.91
CA PRO A 64 -11.60 16.78 -5.17
C PRO A 64 -10.12 16.46 -5.37
N HIS A 65 -9.81 15.88 -6.52
CA HIS A 65 -8.44 15.71 -6.98
C HIS A 65 -7.90 17.10 -7.28
N LYS A 66 -6.86 17.52 -6.56
CA LYS A 66 -6.16 18.76 -6.94
C LYS A 66 -5.60 18.52 -8.33
N GLU A 67 -6.00 19.34 -9.29
CA GLU A 67 -5.33 19.43 -10.59
C GLU A 67 -3.84 19.69 -10.32
N LYS A 68 -2.98 18.88 -10.92
CA LYS A 68 -1.53 19.06 -10.84
C LYS A 68 -1.09 20.16 -11.80
#